data_AF-A0A9D1IM17-F1
#
_entry.id   AF-A0A9D1IM17-F1
#
_cell.length_a   1.000
_cell.length_b   1.000
_cell.length_c   1.000
_cell.angle_alpha   90.00
_cell.angle_beta   90.00
_cell.angle_gamma   90.00
#
_symmetry.space_group_name_H-M   'P 1'
#
loop_
_entity.id
_entity.type
_entity.pdbx_description
1 polymer ?
#
loop_
_entity_poly.entity_id
_entity_poly.type
_entity_poly.pdbx_seq_one_letter_code
_entity_poly.pdbx_strand_id
1 'polypeptide(L)' 'MKRVWRPGTMIYPLPAVLVGCGAAPAEYNLITVAWVGTICSDPAMCY' A
#
# COMPACT_ATOMS: atom_id res chain seq x y z
N MET A 1 -15.86 26.62 9.71
CA MET A 1 -16.30 26.17 8.37
C MET A 1 -15.37 25.05 7.91
N LYS A 2 -15.87 23.88 7.48
CA LYS A 2 -15.03 22.79 6.99
C LYS A 2 -14.63 23.06 5.54
N ARG A 3 -13.34 22.92 5.22
CA ARG A 3 -12.85 23.04 3.84
C ARG A 3 -13.30 21.82 3.03
N VAL A 4 -14.04 22.05 1.96
CA VAL A 4 -14.50 21.00 1.05
C VAL A 4 -13.46 20.84 -0.07
N TRP A 5 -12.79 19.70 -0.09
CA TRP A 5 -11.86 19.34 -1.15
C TRP A 5 -12.60 18.59 -2.26
N ARG A 6 -12.05 18.59 -3.48
CA ARG A 6 -12.53 17.69 -4.54
C ARG A 6 -12.30 16.23 -4.10
N PRO A 7 -13.17 15.29 -4.49
CA PRO A 7 -12.95 13.87 -4.20
C PRO A 7 -11.58 13.41 -4.70
N GLY A 8 -10.90 12.59 -3.91
CA GLY A 8 -9.59 12.05 -4.22
C GLY A 8 -9.18 10.97 -3.22
N THR A 9 -8.10 10.25 -3.55
CA THR A 9 -7.49 9.21 -2.72
C THR A 9 -6.74 9.83 -1.55
N MET A 10 -7.46 10.18 -0.49
CA MET A 10 -6.91 10.82 0.70
C MET A 10 -7.23 10.00 1.95
N ILE A 11 -6.23 9.30 2.48
CA ILE A 11 -6.29 8.58 3.75
C ILE A 11 -5.09 8.99 4.61
N TYR A 12 -5.30 9.13 5.92
CA TYR A 12 -4.27 9.52 6.87
C TYR A 12 -4.49 8.80 8.23
N PRO A 13 -3.49 8.08 8.78
CA PRO A 13 -2.18 7.82 8.17
C PRO A 13 -2.30 6.88 6.96
N LEU A 14 -1.41 7.07 6.00
CA LEU A 14 -1.19 6.14 4.88
C LEU A 14 0.09 5.35 5.19
N PRO A 15 0.11 4.01 5.04
CA PRO A 15 1.32 3.24 5.29
C PRO A 15 2.38 3.54 4.22
N ALA A 16 3.65 3.41 4.61
CA ALA A 16 4.79 3.49 3.71
C ALA A 16 5.46 2.11 3.66
N VAL A 17 5.18 1.33 2.61
CA VAL A 17 5.66 -0.04 2.46
C VAL A 17 6.61 -0.15 1.27
N LEU A 18 7.69 -0.92 1.44
CA LEU A 18 8.56 -1.33 0.35
C LEU A 18 8.25 -2.78 -0.02
N VAL A 19 7.84 -3.02 -1.26
CA VAL A 19 7.46 -4.34 -1.77
C VAL A 19 8.57 -4.84 -2.70
N GLY A 20 9.10 -6.02 -2.41
CA GLY A 20 10.02 -6.74 -3.30
C GLY A 20 9.26 -7.63 -4.27
N CYS A 21 9.68 -7.67 -5.54
CA CYS A 21 9.13 -8.57 -6.55
C CYS A 21 10.21 -9.00 -7.57
N GLY A 22 9.91 -10.07 -8.32
CA GLY A 22 10.80 -10.67 -9.33
C GLY A 22 10.93 -12.18 -9.14
N ALA A 23 10.90 -12.96 -10.23
CA ALA A 23 10.94 -14.42 -10.15
C ALA A 23 12.38 -14.96 -10.11
N ALA A 24 13.34 -14.24 -10.69
CA ALA A 24 14.75 -14.55 -10.68
C ALA A 24 15.61 -13.35 -10.22
N PRO A 25 16.86 -13.57 -9.75
CA PRO A 25 17.72 -12.48 -9.25
C PRO A 25 17.93 -11.32 -10.23
N ALA A 26 17.92 -11.59 -11.53
CA ALA A 26 18.04 -10.56 -12.57
C ALA A 26 16.80 -9.65 -12.68
N GLU A 27 15.67 -10.06 -12.12
CA GLU A 27 14.37 -9.37 -12.18
C GLU A 27 14.00 -8.67 -10.86
N TYR A 28 14.83 -8.84 -9.82
CA TYR A 28 14.51 -8.30 -8.50
C TYR A 28 14.36 -6.78 -8.54
N ASN A 29 13.23 -6.33 -8.00
CA ASN A 29 12.91 -4.92 -7.92
C ASN A 29 12.25 -4.59 -6.58
N LEU A 30 12.32 -3.32 -6.21
CA LEU A 30 11.69 -2.76 -5.03
C LEU A 30 10.79 -1.60 -5.45
N ILE A 31 9.52 -1.64 -5.01
CA ILE A 31 8.54 -0.59 -5.28
C ILE A 31 7.96 -0.06 -3.97
N THR A 32 7.68 1.25 -3.92
CA THR A 32 6.98 1.85 -2.79
C THR A 32 5.47 1.74 -3.00
N VAL A 33 4.75 1.23 -2.00
CA VAL A 33 3.31 1.03 -2.05
C VAL A 33 2.69 1.66 -0.81
N ALA A 34 1.61 2.40 -1.04
CA ALA A 34 0.91 3.12 0.01
C ALA A 34 -0.55 2.67 0.16
N TRP A 35 -1.17 2.24 -0.94
CA TRP A 35 -2.49 1.59 -0.93
C TRP A 35 -2.34 0.10 -0.63
N VAL A 36 -2.10 -0.21 0.63
CA VAL A 36 -1.88 -1.55 1.17
C VAL A 36 -2.41 -1.59 2.61
N GLY A 37 -2.86 -2.76 3.07
CA GLY A 37 -3.24 -2.95 4.46
C GLY A 37 -3.60 -4.39 4.79
N THR A 38 -3.75 -4.68 6.09
CA THR A 38 -4.24 -5.99 6.56
C THR A 38 -5.67 -6.20 6.12
N ILE A 39 -5.96 -7.32 5.45
CA ILE A 39 -7.31 -7.67 5.01
C ILE A 39 -8.02 -8.59 6.02
N CYS A 40 -7.30 -9.55 6.62
CA CYS A 40 -7.85 -10.42 7.66
C CYS A 40 -6.75 -11.00 8.55
N SER A 41 -7.17 -11.50 9.71
CA SER A 41 -6.27 -12.06 10.74
C SER A 41 -6.06 -13.56 10.61
N ASP A 42 -7.00 -14.30 10.00
CA ASP A 42 -6.91 -15.75 9.83
C ASP A 42 -7.49 -16.21 8.47
N PRO A 43 -6.66 -16.73 7.54
CA PRO A 43 -5.20 -16.62 7.57
C PRO A 43 -4.77 -15.15 7.52
N ALA A 44 -3.61 -14.80 8.09
CA ALA A 44 -3.10 -13.43 8.03
C ALA A 44 -2.79 -13.03 6.58
N MET A 45 -3.44 -11.98 6.08
CA MET A 45 -3.30 -11.53 4.69
C MET A 45 -3.19 -10.00 4.60
N CYS A 46 -2.57 -9.53 3.52
CA CYS A 46 -2.58 -8.13 3.07
C CYS A 46 -3.13 -8.07 1.63
N TYR A 47 -3.67 -6.92 1.25
CA TYR A 47 -4.08 -6.62 -0.13
C TYR A 47 -3.13 -5.63 -0.80
#